data_AF-A0A327PSN0-F1
#
_entry.id   AF-A0A327PSN0-F1
#
_cell.length_a   1.000
_cell.length_b   1.000
_cell.length_c   1.000
_cell.angle_alpha   90.00
_cell.angle_beta   90.00
_cell.angle_gamma   90.00
#
_symmetry.space_group_name_H-M   'P 1'
#
loop_
_entity.id
_entity.type
_entity.pdbx_description
1 polymer ?
#
loop_
_entity_poly.entity_id
_entity_poly.type
_entity_poly.pdbx_seq_one_letter_code
_entity_poly.pdbx_strand_id
1 'polypeptide(L)'
;MKTKLTLTVKKEIVEKAKQQAASRGISLSKMFEEIFEKETPDLEKTESQLAAERLLKRLESMEPMKEQKESDKVLLTQFLKQKYG
;
A
#
# COMPACT_ATOMS: atom_id res chain seq x y z
N MET A 1 -26.95 18.27 -0.04
CA MET A 1 -27.70 18.68 1.18
C MET A 1 -27.19 17.85 2.36
N LYS A 2 -27.06 18.43 3.56
CA LYS A 2 -26.68 17.67 4.77
C LYS A 2 -27.92 17.24 5.54
N THR A 3 -27.99 15.98 5.96
CA THR A 3 -29.08 15.41 6.77
C THR A 3 -28.54 14.91 8.10
N LYS A 4 -29.35 14.94 9.15
CA LYS A 4 -28.98 14.39 10.46
C LYS A 4 -29.42 12.92 10.52
N LEU A 5 -28.47 12.04 10.80
CA LEU A 5 -28.70 10.62 11.02
C LEU A 5 -28.36 10.28 12.47
N THR A 6 -29.32 9.70 13.21
CA THR A 6 -29.11 9.21 14.58
C THR A 6 -29.13 7.69 14.55
N LEU A 7 -28.06 7.06 15.02
CA LEU A 7 -27.91 5.60 15.02
C LEU A 7 -27.72 5.08 16.45
N THR A 8 -28.38 3.98 16.77
CA THR A 8 -28.13 3.24 18.01
C THR A 8 -27.04 2.21 17.75
N VAL A 9 -25.88 2.41 18.35
CA VAL A 9 -24.70 1.53 18.21
C VAL A 9 -24.14 1.18 19.58
N LYS A 10 -23.43 0.05 19.66
CA LYS A 10 -22.77 -0.39 20.90
C LYS A 10 -21.77 0.67 21.37
N LYS A 11 -21.73 0.91 22.69
CA LYS A 11 -20.84 1.91 23.32
C LYS A 11 -19.37 1.71 22.95
N GLU A 12 -18.90 0.47 22.90
CA GLU A 12 -17.53 0.12 22.52
C GLU A 12 -17.16 0.59 21.11
N ILE A 13 -18.12 0.56 20.19
CA ILE A 13 -17.93 1.01 18.81
C ILE A 13 -17.82 2.53 18.76
N VAL A 14 -18.64 3.24 19.55
CA VAL A 14 -18.56 4.70 19.65
C VAL A 14 -17.20 5.15 20.18
N GLU A 15 -16.67 4.47 21.20
CA GLU A 15 -15.36 4.79 21.77
C GLU A 15 -14.22 4.53 20.77
N LYS A 16 -14.23 3.39 20.07
CA LYS A 16 -13.25 3.11 19.01
C LYS A 16 -13.31 4.13 17.88
N ALA A 17 -14.52 4.51 17.45
CA ALA A 17 -14.70 5.51 16.40
C ALA A 17 -14.16 6.88 16.83
N LYS A 18 -14.39 7.29 18.09
CA LYS A 18 -13.85 8.54 18.63
C LYS A 18 -12.33 8.54 18.67
N GLN A 19 -11.72 7.45 19.12
CA GLN A 19 -10.26 7.32 19.15
C GLN A 19 -9.66 7.40 17.73
N GLN A 20 -10.25 6.71 16.77
CA GLN A 20 -9.80 6.77 15.38
C GLN A 20 -9.95 8.17 14.78
N ALA A 21 -11.10 8.83 14.98
CA ALA A 21 -11.32 10.19 14.52
C ALA A 21 -10.31 11.18 15.13
N ALA A 22 -10.06 11.08 16.45
CA ALA A 22 -9.10 11.90 17.16
C ALA A 22 -7.65 11.67 16.66
N SER A 23 -7.26 10.43 16.43
CA SER A 23 -5.92 10.09 15.90
C SER A 23 -5.65 10.69 14.52
N ARG A 24 -6.71 10.90 13.73
CA ARG A 24 -6.66 11.51 12.40
C ARG A 24 -6.90 13.02 12.40
N GLY A 25 -7.22 13.62 13.56
CA GLY A 25 -7.53 15.05 13.68
C GLY A 25 -8.83 15.48 12.99
N ILE A 26 -9.78 14.56 12.78
CA ILE A 26 -11.05 14.83 12.08
C ILE A 26 -12.26 14.58 12.99
N SER A 27 -13.42 15.13 12.61
CA SER A 27 -14.67 14.89 13.34
C SER A 27 -15.26 13.52 13.00
N LEU A 28 -16.06 12.96 13.92
CA LEU A 28 -16.72 11.67 13.72
C LEU A 28 -17.64 11.69 12.48
N SER A 29 -18.35 12.79 12.26
CA SER A 29 -19.22 12.98 11.10
C SER A 29 -18.41 13.02 9.79
N LYS A 30 -17.25 13.68 9.79
CA LYS A 30 -16.37 13.72 8.61
C LYS A 30 -15.74 12.34 8.35
N MET A 31 -15.30 11.64 9.39
CA MET A 31 -14.82 10.27 9.28
C MET A 31 -15.91 9.33 8.73
N PHE A 32 -17.15 9.51 9.16
CA PHE A 32 -18.29 8.76 8.64
C PHE A 32 -18.53 9.07 7.15
N GLU A 33 -18.60 10.35 6.77
CA GLU A 33 -18.70 10.75 5.36
C GLU A 33 -17.56 10.14 4.52
N GLU A 34 -16.30 10.23 4.96
CA GLU A 34 -15.15 9.66 4.24
C GLU A 34 -15.20 8.13 4.08
N ILE A 35 -15.70 7.40 5.07
CA ILE A 35 -15.82 5.93 5.00
C ILE A 35 -16.87 5.51 3.97
N PHE A 36 -17.99 6.25 3.89
CA PHE A 36 -19.11 5.90 3.03
C PHE A 36 -19.09 6.61 1.67
N GLU A 37 -18.31 7.68 1.50
CA GLU A 37 -18.08 8.39 0.24
C GLU A 37 -16.99 7.70 -0.60
N LYS A 38 -16.05 7.00 0.04
CA LYS A 38 -15.12 6.10 -0.64
C LYS A 38 -15.84 4.81 -1.05
N GLU A 39 -16.49 4.82 -2.22
CA GLU A 39 -17.10 3.64 -2.87
C GLU A 39 -16.14 2.45 -3.02
N THR A 40 -14.84 2.70 -2.87
CA THR A 40 -13.82 1.72 -2.53
C THR A 40 -12.96 2.30 -1.42
N PRO A 41 -12.87 1.69 -0.23
CA PRO A 41 -11.86 2.07 0.74
C PRO A 41 -10.52 1.64 0.15
N ASP A 42 -9.94 2.48 -0.70
CA ASP A 42 -8.50 2.57 -0.77
C ASP A 42 -8.07 2.98 0.64
N LEU A 43 -7.84 1.95 1.46
CA LEU A 43 -6.98 2.02 2.64
C LEU A 43 -5.86 2.96 2.25
N GLU A 44 -5.74 4.09 2.95
CA GLU A 44 -4.67 5.04 2.66
C GLU A 44 -3.35 4.28 2.70
N LYS A 45 -2.84 3.97 1.50
CA LYS A 45 -1.65 3.17 1.36
C LYS A 45 -0.51 4.05 1.84
N THR A 46 0.22 3.56 2.82
CA THR A 46 1.49 4.19 3.22
C THR A 46 2.40 4.34 1.99
N GLU A 47 3.30 5.31 1.99
CA GLU A 47 4.25 5.50 0.87
C GLU A 47 5.00 4.20 0.52
N SER A 48 5.33 3.39 1.53
CA SER A 48 5.91 2.06 1.36
C SER A 48 4.99 1.08 0.63
N GLN A 49 3.69 1.09 0.92
CA GLN A 49 2.73 0.21 0.25
C GLN A 49 2.52 0.63 -1.21
N LEU A 50 2.51 1.95 -1.49
CA LEU A 50 2.48 2.46 -2.86
C LEU A 50 3.75 2.10 -3.64
N ALA A 51 4.92 2.21 -3.01
CA ALA A 51 6.18 1.81 -3.62
C ALA A 51 6.22 0.30 -3.93
N ALA A 52 5.73 -0.53 -3.00
CA ALA A 52 5.62 -1.98 -3.20
C ALA A 52 4.67 -2.33 -4.37
N GLU A 53 3.51 -1.67 -4.45
CA GLU A 53 2.57 -1.89 -5.55
C GLU A 53 3.18 -1.49 -6.91
N ARG A 54 3.92 -0.38 -6.96
CA ARG A 54 4.65 0.03 -8.17
C ARG A 54 5.73 -0.97 -8.56
N LEU A 55 6.46 -1.51 -7.58
CA LEU A 55 7.47 -2.54 -7.80
C LEU A 55 6.84 -3.80 -8.39
N LEU A 56 5.74 -4.28 -7.83
CA LEU A 56 5.05 -5.49 -8.28
C LEU A 56 4.58 -5.36 -9.73
N LYS A 57 3.91 -4.25 -10.08
CA LYS A 57 3.50 -3.98 -11.48
C LYS A 57 4.69 -3.97 -12.44
N ARG A 58 5.86 -3.49 -11.99
CA ARG A 58 7.08 -3.48 -12.80
C ARG A 58 7.66 -4.88 -12.98
N LEU A 59 7.62 -5.72 -11.96
CA LEU A 59 8.08 -7.10 -12.03
C LEU A 59 7.18 -7.96 -12.92
N GLU A 60 5.86 -7.76 -12.87
CA GLU A 60 4.88 -8.47 -13.72
C GLU A 60 5.04 -8.14 -15.20
N SER A 61 5.47 -6.91 -15.52
CA SER A 61 5.70 -6.45 -16.90
C SER A 61 7.11 -6.73 -17.40
N MET A 62 8.02 -7.19 -16.55
CA MET A 62 9.36 -7.59 -16.97
C MET A 62 9.35 -9.00 -17.56
N GLU A 63 10.03 -9.17 -18.68
CA GLU A 63 10.27 -10.50 -19.23
C GLU A 63 11.09 -11.33 -18.23
N PRO A 64 10.72 -12.59 -18.00
CA PRO A 64 11.49 -13.47 -17.14
C PRO A 64 12.92 -13.54 -17.67
N MET A 65 13.89 -13.31 -16.78
CA MET A 65 15.30 -13.37 -17.15
C MET A 65 15.58 -14.77 -17.71
N LYS A 66 16.22 -14.82 -18.88
CA LYS A 66 16.62 -16.08 -19.51
C LYS A 66 17.47 -16.87 -18.52
N GLU A 67 17.19 -18.16 -18.39
CA GLU A 67 18.00 -19.06 -17.58
C GLU A 67 19.47 -18.93 -17.97
N GLN A 68 20.28 -18.49 -17.02
CA GLN A 68 21.72 -18.41 -17.20
C GLN A 68 22.27 -19.83 -17.14
N LYS A 69 22.77 -20.31 -18.27
CA LYS A 69 23.36 -21.65 -18.39
C LYS A 69 24.70 -21.77 -17.65
N GLU A 70 25.34 -20.64 -17.37
CA GLU A 70 26.65 -20.59 -16.72
C GLU A 70 26.51 -20.30 -15.22
N SER A 71 27.38 -20.93 -14.42
CA SER A 71 27.44 -20.69 -12.98
C SER A 71 27.92 -19.27 -12.67
N ASP A 72 27.36 -18.66 -11.62
CA ASP A 72 27.74 -17.34 -11.09
C ASP A 72 29.26 -17.10 -11.03
N LYS A 73 30.04 -18.11 -10.61
CA LYS A 73 31.51 -17.98 -10.55
C LYS A 73 32.15 -17.74 -11.91
N VAL A 74 31.64 -18.40 -12.95
CA VAL A 74 32.16 -18.27 -14.32
C VAL A 74 31.81 -16.88 -14.86
N LEU A 75 30.56 -16.44 -14.66
CA LEU A 75 30.11 -15.11 -15.07
C LEU A 75 30.86 -13.98 -14.35
N LEU A 76 31.09 -14.12 -13.04
CA LEU A 76 31.89 -13.17 -12.27
C LEU A 76 33.32 -13.11 -12.79
N THR A 77 33.92 -14.26 -13.07
CA THR A 77 35.29 -14.33 -13.59
C THR A 77 35.38 -13.71 -14.99
N GLN A 78 34.41 -13.99 -15.87
CA GLN A 78 34.32 -13.35 -17.20
C GLN A 78 34.15 -11.84 -17.09
N PHE A 79 33.29 -11.35 -16.20
CA PHE A 79 33.08 -9.91 -16.00
C PHE A 79 34.35 -9.22 -15.47
N LEU A 80 35.01 -9.82 -14.47
CA LEU A 80 36.25 -9.29 -13.92
C LEU A 80 37.36 -9.26 -14.97
N LYS A 81 37.48 -10.32 -15.77
CA LYS A 81 38.40 -10.40 -16.90
C LYS A 81 38.08 -9.33 -17.96
N GLN A 82 36.81 -9.15 -18.31
CA GLN A 82 36.42 -8.13 -19.29
C GLN A 82 36.66 -6.70 -18.80
N LYS A 83 36.50 -6.45 -17.49
CA LYS A 83 36.66 -5.12 -16.89
C LYS A 83 38.11 -4.78 -16.54
N TYR A 84 38.94 -5.78 -16.22
CA TYR A 84 40.28 -5.58 -15.67
C TYR A 84 41.41 -6.36 -16.38
N GLY A 85 41.11 -7.29 -17.30
CA GLY A 85 42.09 -8.04 -18.11
C GLY A 85 41.86 -9.54 -18.15
#